data_AF-K9CY78-F1
#
_entry.id   AF-K9CY78-F1
#
_cell.length_a   1.000
_cell.length_b   1.000
_cell.length_c   1.000
_cell.angle_alpha   90.00
_cell.angle_beta   90.00
_cell.angle_gamma   90.00
#
_symmetry.space_group_name_H-M   'P 1'
#
loop_
_entity.id
_entity.type
_entity.pdbx_description
1 polymer ?
#
loop_
_entity_poly.entity_id
_entity_poly.type
_entity_poly.pdbx_seq_one_letter_code
_entity_poly.pdbx_strand_id
1 'polypeptide(L)'
;MMENSAAQRAETTYQVYLCLHGARDAYPEKTLRVVISELMYSEIYAWRAVGITRAALDIYHRAGRNRVKGIERAHLTDRAVMVRHILYREAPLPKDDLFTYWRETDRVVIAEKRENRSNTLGDWIPFDNDDARFFPPMNIGFRYRSAIEGELVRVLVHRQLRGASPSPAR
;
A
#
# COMPACT_ATOMS: atom_id res chain seq x y z
N MET A 1 -19.55 -12.39 18.20
CA MET A 1 -18.94 -12.63 16.89
C MET A 1 -17.79 -13.61 17.11
N MET A 2 -17.79 -14.76 16.45
CA MET A 2 -16.66 -15.69 16.52
C MET A 2 -15.51 -15.08 15.72
N GLU A 3 -14.36 -14.85 16.36
CA GLU A 3 -13.14 -14.48 15.66
C GLU A 3 -12.64 -15.72 14.90
N ASN A 4 -12.82 -15.73 13.57
CA ASN A 4 -12.21 -16.76 12.73
C ASN A 4 -10.69 -16.70 12.89
N SER A 5 -10.03 -17.87 12.97
CA SER A 5 -8.57 -17.93 12.98
C SER A 5 -7.99 -17.32 11.68
N ALA A 6 -6.73 -16.89 11.71
CA ALA A 6 -6.06 -16.36 10.51
C ALA A 6 -6.09 -17.37 9.35
N ALA A 7 -5.91 -18.67 9.65
CA ALA A 7 -5.99 -19.74 8.67
C ALA A 7 -7.39 -19.87 8.05
N GLN A 8 -8.45 -19.76 8.86
CA GLN A 8 -9.83 -19.85 8.37
C GLN A 8 -10.21 -18.64 7.51
N ARG A 9 -9.71 -17.45 7.84
CA ARG A 9 -9.89 -16.26 6.99
C ARG A 9 -9.17 -16.43 5.66
N ALA A 10 -7.91 -16.86 5.67
CA ALA A 10 -7.14 -17.10 4.44
C ALA A 10 -7.83 -18.14 3.53
N GLU A 11 -8.35 -19.23 4.11
CA GLU A 11 -9.11 -20.22 3.35
C GLU A 11 -10.38 -19.62 2.74
N THR A 12 -11.17 -18.89 3.53
CA THR A 12 -12.40 -18.24 3.05
C THR A 12 -12.09 -17.25 1.91
N THR A 13 -11.08 -16.41 2.10
CA THR A 13 -10.60 -15.46 1.09
C THR A 13 -10.20 -16.16 -0.20
N TYR A 14 -9.50 -17.29 -0.10
CA TYR A 14 -9.12 -18.09 -1.25
C TYR A 14 -10.32 -18.69 -2.00
N GLN A 15 -11.33 -19.21 -1.28
CA GLN A 15 -12.55 -19.73 -1.90
C GLN A 15 -13.32 -18.62 -2.64
N VAL A 16 -13.40 -17.41 -2.06
CA VAL A 16 -14.00 -16.25 -2.74
C VAL A 16 -13.22 -15.92 -4.02
N TYR A 17 -11.88 -15.93 -3.98
CA TYR A 17 -11.05 -15.74 -5.17
C TYR A 17 -11.36 -16.78 -6.26
N LEU A 18 -11.49 -18.06 -5.92
CA LEU A 18 -11.82 -19.12 -6.88
C LEU A 18 -13.17 -18.88 -7.56
N CYS A 19 -14.18 -18.47 -6.80
CA CYS A 19 -15.49 -18.09 -7.35
C CYS A 19 -15.38 -16.92 -8.34
N LEU A 20 -14.60 -15.90 -8.01
CA LEU A 20 -14.39 -14.73 -8.89
C LEU A 20 -13.59 -15.09 -10.15
N HIS A 21 -12.60 -15.99 -10.04
CA HIS A 21 -11.85 -16.50 -11.19
C HIS A 21 -12.76 -17.28 -12.13
N GLY A 22 -13.62 -18.16 -11.61
CA GLY A 22 -14.58 -18.92 -12.42
C GLY A 22 -15.69 -18.07 -13.05
N ALA A 23 -16.07 -16.96 -12.41
CA ALA A 23 -17.11 -16.06 -12.90
C ALA A 23 -16.57 -14.85 -13.69
N ARG A 24 -15.27 -14.79 -14.00
CA ARG A 24 -14.61 -13.59 -14.54
C ARG A 24 -15.22 -13.07 -15.84
N ASP A 25 -15.73 -13.96 -16.70
CA ASP A 25 -16.30 -13.59 -18.01
C ASP A 25 -17.76 -13.14 -17.90
N ALA A 26 -18.41 -13.39 -16.75
CA ALA A 26 -19.80 -13.01 -16.49
C ALA A 26 -19.94 -11.58 -15.94
N TYR A 27 -18.84 -10.94 -15.51
CA TYR A 27 -18.87 -9.63 -14.87
C TYR A 27 -17.87 -8.65 -15.52
N PRO A 28 -18.18 -7.34 -15.57
CA PRO A 28 -17.21 -6.34 -16.03
C PRO A 28 -15.93 -6.34 -15.19
N GLU A 29 -14.77 -6.19 -15.84
CA GLU A 29 -13.45 -6.13 -15.16
C GLU A 29 -13.43 -5.11 -14.01
N LYS A 30 -14.05 -3.94 -14.23
CA LYS A 30 -14.14 -2.88 -13.22
C LYS A 30 -14.84 -3.36 -11.94
N THR A 31 -15.90 -4.16 -12.06
CA THR A 31 -16.65 -4.71 -10.93
C THR A 31 -15.79 -5.72 -10.18
N LEU A 32 -15.19 -6.67 -10.89
CA LEU A 32 -14.29 -7.66 -10.30
C LEU A 32 -13.12 -7.00 -9.57
N ARG A 33 -12.57 -5.92 -10.14
CA ARG A 33 -11.50 -5.15 -9.51
C ARG A 33 -11.91 -4.53 -8.19
N VAL A 34 -13.13 -4.00 -8.08
CA VAL A 34 -13.65 -3.46 -6.81
C VAL A 34 -13.78 -4.58 -5.78
N VAL A 35 -14.40 -5.69 -6.15
CA VAL A 35 -14.60 -6.83 -5.23
C VAL A 35 -13.27 -7.40 -4.74
N ILE A 36 -12.29 -7.61 -5.63
CA ILE A 36 -10.96 -8.06 -5.23
C ILE A 36 -10.27 -7.03 -4.33
N SER A 37 -10.42 -5.72 -4.61
CA SER A 37 -9.80 -4.69 -3.79
C SER A 37 -10.37 -4.68 -2.37
N GLU A 38 -11.68 -4.86 -2.21
CA GLU A 38 -12.34 -4.98 -0.90
C GLU A 38 -11.92 -6.26 -0.18
N LEU A 39 -11.83 -7.38 -0.91
CA LEU A 39 -11.35 -8.64 -0.37
C LEU A 39 -9.94 -8.50 0.20
N MET A 40 -9.04 -7.87 -0.56
CA MET A 40 -7.68 -7.58 -0.10
C MET A 40 -7.65 -6.60 1.07
N TYR A 41 -8.55 -5.62 1.10
CA TYR A 41 -8.62 -4.64 2.19
C TYR A 41 -8.94 -5.27 3.55
N SER A 42 -9.54 -6.46 3.57
CA SER A 42 -9.81 -7.22 4.79
C SER A 42 -8.56 -7.85 5.42
N GLU A 43 -7.44 -7.89 4.69
CA GLU A 43 -6.17 -8.44 5.16
C GLU A 43 -5.34 -7.41 5.93
N ILE A 44 -4.62 -7.86 6.97
CA ILE A 44 -3.87 -6.97 7.86
C ILE A 44 -2.74 -6.20 7.17
N TYR A 45 -2.24 -6.73 6.05
CA TYR A 45 -1.14 -6.16 5.25
C TYR A 45 -1.66 -5.38 4.04
N ALA A 46 -2.95 -5.10 3.95
CA ALA A 46 -3.53 -4.32 2.87
C ALA A 46 -2.89 -2.93 2.77
N TRP A 47 -2.52 -2.56 1.54
CA TRP A 47 -1.89 -1.27 1.20
C TRP A 47 -0.68 -0.98 2.11
N ARG A 48 0.18 -1.98 2.31
CA ARG A 48 1.36 -1.89 3.16
C ARG A 48 2.29 -0.79 2.66
N ALA A 49 2.51 0.22 3.50
CA ALA A 49 3.44 1.30 3.20
C ALA A 49 4.89 0.77 3.32
N VAL A 50 5.66 0.84 2.23
CA VAL A 50 7.06 0.37 2.18
C VAL A 50 8.06 1.50 2.01
N GLY A 51 7.59 2.74 1.90
CA GLY A 51 8.43 3.88 1.66
C GLY A 51 7.69 5.21 1.68
N ILE A 52 8.46 6.28 1.58
CA ILE A 52 7.97 7.67 1.54
C ILE A 52 8.74 8.47 0.50
N THR A 53 8.05 9.21 -0.36
CA THR A 53 8.70 10.09 -1.35
C THR A 53 9.39 11.25 -0.64
N ARG A 54 10.46 11.80 -1.24
CA ARG A 54 11.16 12.97 -0.67
C ARG A 54 10.22 14.17 -0.52
N ALA A 55 9.35 14.40 -1.51
CA ALA A 55 8.35 15.46 -1.46
C ALA A 55 7.39 15.30 -0.27
N ALA A 56 6.88 14.08 -0.04
CA ALA A 56 6.05 13.78 1.13
C ALA A 56 6.82 13.99 2.45
N LEU A 57 8.09 13.57 2.51
CA LEU A 57 8.94 13.74 3.68
C LEU A 57 9.19 15.22 4.00
N ASP A 58 9.37 16.07 3.00
CA ASP A 58 9.53 17.51 3.18
C ASP A 58 8.24 18.19 3.67
N ILE A 59 7.07 17.72 3.20
CA ILE A 59 5.77 18.16 3.73
C ILE A 59 5.65 17.79 5.21
N TYR A 60 6.06 16.57 5.57
CA TYR A 60 6.14 16.14 6.97
C TYR A 60 7.03 17.04 7.82
N HIS A 61 8.25 17.28 7.35
CA HIS A 61 9.24 18.06 8.08
C HIS A 61 8.72 19.48 8.36
N ARG A 62 8.13 20.13 7.35
CA ARG A 62 7.54 21.47 7.47
C ARG A 62 6.32 21.53 8.40
N ALA A 63 5.53 20.45 8.47
CA ALA A 63 4.37 20.41 9.35
C ALA A 63 4.74 20.32 10.83
N GLY A 64 5.89 19.72 11.17
CA GLY A 64 6.34 19.55 12.56
C GLY A 64 5.34 18.74 13.40
N ARG A 65 4.75 19.37 14.43
CA ARG A 65 3.70 18.76 15.28
C ARG A 65 2.28 18.96 14.75
N ASN A 66 2.11 19.73 13.68
CA ASN A 66 0.80 20.04 13.13
C ASN A 66 0.23 18.87 12.31
N ARG A 67 -1.07 18.94 12.04
CA ARG A 67 -1.75 17.98 11.15
C ARG A 67 -1.16 18.07 9.74
N VAL A 68 -0.68 16.94 9.24
CA VAL A 68 -0.14 16.82 7.88
C VAL A 68 -1.28 16.74 6.87
N LYS A 69 -1.15 17.46 5.76
CA LYS A 69 -2.09 17.50 4.64
C LYS A 69 -1.31 17.38 3.32
N GLY A 70 -1.98 16.96 2.25
CA GLY A 70 -1.40 16.94 0.90
C GLY A 70 -0.58 15.68 0.57
N ILE A 71 -0.60 14.67 1.44
CA ILE A 71 0.03 13.37 1.21
C ILE A 71 -1.00 12.25 1.20
N GLU A 72 -0.73 11.21 0.43
CA GLU A 72 -1.62 10.06 0.20
C GLU A 72 -0.81 8.76 0.10
N ARG A 73 -1.51 7.62 0.13
CA ARG A 73 -0.94 6.32 -0.23
C ARG A 73 -1.01 6.18 -1.75
N ALA A 74 0.14 6.02 -2.39
CA ALA A 74 0.24 5.78 -3.81
C ALA A 74 0.69 4.35 -4.07
N HIS A 75 -0.06 3.61 -4.88
CA HIS A 75 0.26 2.23 -5.21
C HIS A 75 1.51 2.16 -6.09
N LEU A 76 2.42 1.23 -5.75
CA LEU A 76 3.59 0.93 -6.58
C LEU A 76 3.23 0.04 -7.78
N THR A 77 2.19 -0.78 -7.64
CA THR A 77 1.66 -1.62 -8.72
C THR A 77 0.23 -1.19 -9.03
N ASP A 78 -0.06 -0.99 -10.31
CA ASP A 78 -1.41 -0.66 -10.76
C ASP A 78 -2.39 -1.80 -10.39
N ARG A 79 -3.50 -1.42 -9.74
CA ARG A 79 -4.50 -2.39 -9.27
C ARG A 79 -5.15 -3.16 -10.42
N ALA A 80 -5.39 -2.53 -11.56
CA ALA A 80 -5.95 -3.20 -12.72
C ALA A 80 -4.97 -4.22 -13.30
N VAL A 81 -3.67 -3.91 -13.34
CA VAL A 81 -2.63 -4.86 -13.73
C VAL A 81 -2.62 -6.08 -12.81
N MET A 82 -2.64 -5.85 -11.49
CA MET A 82 -2.67 -6.91 -10.49
C MET A 82 -3.92 -7.79 -10.60
N VAL A 83 -5.11 -7.19 -10.71
CA VAL A 83 -6.36 -7.95 -10.85
C VAL A 83 -6.38 -8.76 -12.14
N ARG A 84 -5.91 -8.17 -13.25
CA ARG A 84 -5.79 -8.90 -14.52
C ARG A 84 -4.87 -10.12 -14.39
N HIS A 85 -3.74 -9.96 -13.71
CA HIS A 85 -2.78 -11.04 -13.50
C HIS A 85 -3.35 -12.24 -12.75
N ILE A 86 -4.27 -12.04 -11.80
CA ILE A 86 -4.81 -13.15 -10.99
C ILE A 86 -6.11 -13.74 -11.55
N LEU A 87 -6.93 -12.93 -12.23
CA LEU A 87 -8.24 -13.37 -12.74
C LEU A 87 -8.17 -13.92 -14.16
N TYR A 88 -7.37 -13.34 -15.06
CA TYR A 88 -7.42 -13.68 -16.49
C TYR A 88 -6.35 -14.71 -16.90
N ARG A 89 -5.89 -15.51 -15.94
CA ARG A 89 -5.05 -16.68 -16.17
C ARG A 89 -5.94 -17.86 -16.57
N GLU A 90 -5.37 -18.81 -17.32
CA GLU A 90 -6.03 -20.07 -17.63
C GLU A 90 -6.45 -20.83 -16.36
N ALA A 91 -5.51 -21.00 -15.42
CA ALA A 91 -5.74 -21.61 -14.12
C ALA A 91 -5.60 -20.59 -12.99
N PRO A 92 -6.40 -20.71 -11.90
CA PRO A 92 -6.23 -19.86 -10.72
C PRO A 92 -4.86 -20.10 -10.08
N LEU A 93 -4.32 -19.07 -9.44
CA LEU A 93 -3.11 -19.23 -8.64
C LEU A 93 -3.36 -20.17 -7.46
N PRO A 94 -2.41 -21.04 -7.10
CA PRO A 94 -2.43 -21.74 -5.83
C PRO A 94 -2.56 -20.75 -4.66
N LYS A 95 -3.14 -21.20 -3.54
CA LYS A 95 -3.44 -20.34 -2.39
C LYS A 95 -2.23 -19.55 -1.90
N ASP A 96 -1.12 -20.23 -1.65
CA ASP A 96 0.08 -19.58 -1.09
C ASP A 96 0.71 -18.61 -2.11
N ASP A 97 0.64 -18.93 -3.39
CA ASP A 97 1.11 -18.06 -4.48
C ASP A 97 0.23 -16.81 -4.62
N LEU A 98 -1.09 -16.93 -4.45
CA LEU A 98 -2.02 -15.80 -4.47
C LEU A 98 -1.67 -14.80 -3.36
N PHE A 99 -1.53 -15.28 -2.13
CA PHE A 99 -1.25 -14.43 -0.98
C PHE A 99 0.16 -13.82 -1.05
N THR A 100 1.14 -14.58 -1.56
CA THR A 100 2.49 -14.08 -1.83
C THR A 100 2.44 -12.96 -2.88
N TYR A 101 1.74 -13.19 -3.98
CA TYR A 101 1.55 -12.19 -5.03
C TYR A 101 0.89 -10.93 -4.48
N TRP A 102 -0.21 -11.04 -3.74
CA TRP A 102 -0.88 -9.90 -3.11
C TRP A 102 0.04 -9.12 -2.18
N ARG A 103 0.80 -9.80 -1.32
CA ARG A 103 1.75 -9.14 -0.41
C ARG A 103 2.83 -8.33 -1.14
N GLU A 104 3.25 -8.79 -2.31
CA GLU A 104 4.25 -8.12 -3.14
C GLU A 104 3.69 -7.03 -4.04
N THR A 105 2.45 -7.16 -4.51
CA THR A 105 1.85 -6.15 -5.41
C THR A 105 1.05 -5.08 -4.66
N ASP A 106 0.52 -5.38 -3.47
CA ASP A 106 -0.28 -4.44 -2.69
C ASP A 106 0.58 -3.52 -1.80
N ARG A 107 1.70 -3.07 -2.36
CA ARG A 107 2.61 -2.13 -1.71
C ARG A 107 2.29 -0.70 -2.12
N VAL A 108 2.42 0.21 -1.16
CA VAL A 108 2.26 1.65 -1.38
C VAL A 108 3.47 2.40 -0.87
N VAL A 109 3.65 3.61 -1.39
CA VAL A 109 4.50 4.62 -0.77
C VAL A 109 3.64 5.78 -0.28
N ILE A 110 4.10 6.45 0.76
CA ILE A 110 3.52 7.73 1.17
C ILE A 110 4.06 8.80 0.23
N ALA A 111 3.19 9.39 -0.58
CA ALA A 111 3.56 10.31 -1.64
C ALA A 111 2.81 11.64 -1.53
N GLU A 112 3.33 12.69 -2.16
CA GLU A 112 2.55 13.90 -2.38
C GLU A 112 1.35 13.57 -3.27
N LYS A 113 0.19 14.16 -2.97
CA LYS A 113 -1.04 13.98 -3.73
C LYS A 113 -0.87 14.24 -5.23
N ARG A 114 0.02 15.16 -5.62
CA ARG A 114 0.31 15.45 -7.03
C ARG A 114 1.02 14.27 -7.70
N GLU A 115 2.01 13.66 -7.05
CA GLU A 115 2.74 12.48 -7.55
C GLU A 115 1.80 11.30 -7.80
N ASN A 116 0.90 11.05 -6.84
CA ASN A 116 -0.11 10.00 -6.95
C ASN A 116 -1.06 10.24 -8.14
N ARG A 117 -1.55 11.47 -8.30
CA ARG A 117 -2.50 11.84 -9.36
C ARG A 117 -1.88 11.82 -10.76
N SER A 118 -0.60 12.16 -10.88
CA SER A 118 0.12 12.07 -12.15
C SER A 118 0.64 10.67 -12.44
N ASN A 119 0.46 9.71 -11.51
CA ASN A 119 1.04 8.37 -11.58
C ASN A 119 2.56 8.41 -11.85
N THR A 120 3.24 9.42 -11.28
CA THR A 120 4.68 9.65 -11.45
C THR A 120 5.24 9.89 -10.07
N LEU A 121 5.75 8.83 -9.46
CA LEU A 121 6.40 8.88 -8.16
C LEU A 121 7.82 9.38 -8.33
N GLY A 122 8.22 10.36 -7.52
CA GLY A 122 9.62 10.75 -7.42
C GLY A 122 10.44 9.73 -6.62
N ASP A 123 11.70 10.09 -6.37
CA ASP A 123 12.57 9.33 -5.49
C ASP A 123 11.92 9.13 -4.12
N TRP A 124 11.99 7.90 -3.61
CA TRP A 124 11.44 7.53 -2.33
C TRP A 124 12.44 6.77 -1.48
N ILE A 125 12.26 6.88 -0.17
CA ILE A 125 13.12 6.27 0.83
C ILE A 125 12.40 5.04 1.36
N PRO A 126 12.98 3.83 1.22
CA PRO A 126 12.39 2.62 1.76
C PRO A 126 12.48 2.59 3.28
N PHE A 127 11.49 1.95 3.91
CA PHE A 127 11.52 1.59 5.31
C PHE A 127 10.89 0.22 5.55
N ASP A 128 11.32 -0.45 6.61
CA ASP A 128 10.73 -1.72 7.04
C ASP A 128 9.38 -1.49 7.71
N ASN A 129 8.39 -2.26 7.25
CA ASN A 129 7.02 -2.28 7.73
C ASN A 129 6.38 -3.65 7.44
N ASP A 130 7.16 -4.73 7.58
CA ASP A 130 6.71 -6.09 7.31
C ASP A 130 5.56 -6.55 8.23
N ASP A 131 5.45 -5.95 9.42
CA ASP A 131 4.37 -6.16 10.38
C ASP A 131 3.15 -5.25 10.17
N ALA A 132 3.17 -4.40 9.12
CA ALA A 132 2.12 -3.42 8.79
C ALA A 132 1.76 -2.45 9.94
N ARG A 133 2.67 -2.22 10.91
CA ARG A 133 2.40 -1.36 12.06
C ARG A 133 2.31 0.13 11.70
N PHE A 134 3.05 0.54 10.67
CA PHE A 134 3.14 1.93 10.22
C PHE A 134 2.15 2.22 9.10
N PHE A 135 1.48 3.36 9.20
CA PHE A 135 0.51 3.83 8.20
C PHE A 135 -0.58 2.79 7.86
N PRO A 136 -1.27 2.21 8.87
CA PRO A 136 -2.24 1.16 8.64
C PRO A 136 -3.43 1.68 7.81
N PRO A 137 -4.11 0.79 7.07
CA PRO A 137 -5.35 1.12 6.40
C PRO A 137 -6.42 1.48 7.43
N MET A 138 -6.72 2.77 7.57
CA MET A 138 -7.81 3.24 8.42
C MET A 138 -9.02 3.54 7.55
N ASN A 139 -9.95 2.57 7.43
CA ASN A 139 -11.26 2.62 6.77
C ASN A 139 -11.36 3.59 5.57
N ILE A 140 -11.51 4.89 5.85
CA ILE A 140 -11.66 5.96 4.86
C ILE A 140 -10.46 6.91 4.96
N GLY A 141 -9.53 6.77 4.01
CA GLY A 141 -8.48 7.74 3.74
C GLY A 141 -7.13 7.48 4.41
N PHE A 142 -6.25 8.46 4.30
CA PHE A 142 -4.93 8.46 4.93
C PHE A 142 -4.99 9.33 6.19
N ARG A 143 -4.62 8.76 7.34
CA ARG A 143 -4.51 9.52 8.58
C ARG A 143 -3.23 9.13 9.30
N TYR A 144 -2.34 10.11 9.35
CA TYR A 144 -1.10 10.06 10.10
C TYR A 144 -1.36 10.11 11.60
N ARG A 145 -0.68 9.23 12.33
CA ARG A 145 -0.64 9.10 13.78
C ARG A 145 0.75 9.54 14.23
N SER A 146 0.89 10.82 14.55
CA SER A 146 2.17 11.41 14.97
C SER A 146 2.85 10.67 16.12
N ALA A 147 2.08 10.07 17.02
CA ALA A 147 2.59 9.27 18.13
C ALA A 147 3.24 7.94 17.71
N ILE A 148 2.85 7.38 16.56
CA ILE A 148 3.36 6.08 16.08
C ILE A 148 4.36 6.28 14.95
N GLU A 149 3.99 7.03 13.91
CA GLU A 149 4.85 7.18 12.74
C GLU A 149 5.82 8.37 12.84
N GLY A 150 5.65 9.26 13.83
CA GLY A 150 6.46 10.48 13.90
C GLY A 150 7.93 10.26 14.20
N GLU A 151 8.27 9.21 14.93
CA GLU A 151 9.68 8.87 15.16
C GLU A 151 10.34 8.32 13.91
N LEU A 152 9.67 7.41 13.20
CA LEU A 152 10.12 6.90 11.91
C LEU A 152 10.40 8.06 10.94
N VAL A 153 9.45 8.99 10.80
CA VAL A 153 9.58 10.15 9.93
C VAL A 153 10.78 11.02 10.33
N ARG A 154 10.99 11.29 11.62
CA ARG A 154 12.16 12.06 12.10
C ARG A 154 13.49 11.39 11.74
N VAL A 155 13.58 10.08 11.95
CA VAL A 155 14.78 9.30 11.59
C VAL A 155 15.05 9.40 10.09
N LEU A 156 14.01 9.27 9.25
CA LEU A 156 14.14 9.37 7.80
C LEU A 156 14.57 10.77 7.35
N VAL A 157 14.02 11.84 7.95
CA VAL A 157 14.46 13.22 7.69
C VAL A 157 15.94 13.38 8.02
N HIS A 158 16.40 12.91 9.18
CA HIS A 158 17.81 13.01 9.56
C HIS A 158 18.73 12.25 8.61
N ARG A 159 18.32 11.07 8.13
CA ARG A 159 19.07 10.32 7.12
C ARG A 159 19.16 11.07 5.79
N GLN A 160 18.05 11.68 5.34
CA GLN A 160 18.03 12.50 4.12
C GLN A 160 18.98 13.69 4.23
N LEU A 161 18.98 14.40 5.36
CA LEU A 161 19.84 15.57 5.58
C LEU A 161 21.34 15.22 5.67
N ARG A 162 21.69 14.02 6.18
CA ARG A 162 23.09 13.56 6.26
C ARG A 162 23.61 12.99 4.94
N GLY A 163 22.74 12.43 4.10
CA GLY A 163 23.08 11.94 2.76
C GLY A 163 23.16 13.04 1.70
N ALA A 164 22.62 14.22 1.97
CA ALA A 164 22.83 15.41 1.15
C ALA A 164 24.20 16.02 1.52
N SER A 165 25.27 15.62 0.81
CA SER A 165 26.53 16.37 0.89
C SER A 165 26.25 17.85 0.59
N PRO A 166 26.88 18.80 1.32
CA PRO A 166 26.74 20.21 0.97
C PRO A 166 27.24 20.39 -0.47
N SER A 167 26.38 20.92 -1.33
CA SER A 167 26.79 21.38 -2.65
C SER A 167 27.94 22.38 -2.42
N PRO A 168 29.12 22.20 -3.06
CA PRO A 168 30.18 23.18 -2.92
C PRO A 168 29.63 24.51 -3.41
N ALA A 169 29.70 25.53 -2.54
CA ALA A 169 29.32 26.89 -2.87
C ALA A 169 30.08 27.30 -4.14
N ARG A 170 29.34 27.76 -5.16
CA ARG A 170 29.92 28.41 -6.33
C ARG A 170 30.19 29.86 -6.02
#